data_AF-A0A165HVC1-F1
#
_entry.id   AF-A0A165HVC1-F1
#
_cell.length_a   1.000
_cell.length_b   1.000
_cell.length_c   1.000
_cell.angle_alpha   90.00
_cell.angle_beta   90.00
_cell.angle_gamma   90.00
#
_symmetry.space_group_name_H-M   'P 1'
#
loop_
_entity.id
_entity.type
_entity.pdbx_description
1 polymer ?
#
loop_
_entity_poly.entity_id
_entity_poly.type
_entity_poly.pdbx_seq_one_letter_code
_entity_poly.pdbx_strand_id
1 'polypeptide(L)'
;MAAQNGSIGIVSIHPGTREPAAGPSSVPLQVGGHPGAVETSADGSFVIKSALPGESVFYSALASEPALAQLREWVPQFYGTLRLEGQMLPGGELVPAPSVGETGAESVVLENVVQYFLKGNVCDVKMGKVLWDEDASEDKRARMELRARETTSAETGIRLTGFHVYNRLTNRYTTYPKSYGYSLTAAQLPQGISAFFPLALSPSDPGLPPDLLVSVLQGVEDDVEELTEVLAATEVRVVGGSVLLVYEGEERALREALRKQEELKARADAEATDAATNADEEDEEMEEDEEESEPEETPNLPWIVRLIDFAHTRCVPGQGPDEGLLFGLRTLLRLLKGRREEVQRLASGGAGGMS
;
A
#
# COMPACT_ATOMS: atom_id res chain seq x y z
N MET A 1 -30.05 -26.08 -4.10
CA MET A 1 -30.11 -24.83 -3.32
C MET A 1 -28.72 -24.20 -3.43
N ALA A 2 -28.53 -23.37 -4.45
CA ALA A 2 -27.29 -22.63 -4.63
C ALA A 2 -27.35 -21.40 -3.75
N ALA A 3 -26.35 -21.22 -2.88
CA ALA A 3 -26.20 -20.03 -2.07
C ALA A 3 -25.88 -18.85 -3.00
N GLN A 4 -26.72 -17.82 -2.97
CA GLN A 4 -26.41 -16.50 -3.51
C GLN A 4 -25.32 -15.91 -2.59
N ASN A 5 -24.08 -15.92 -3.05
CA ASN A 5 -23.03 -15.10 -2.47
C ASN A 5 -23.26 -13.67 -2.98
N GLY A 6 -23.89 -12.83 -2.16
CA GLY A 6 -23.89 -11.40 -2.39
C GLY A 6 -22.47 -10.89 -2.19
N SER A 7 -21.83 -10.44 -3.26
CA SER A 7 -20.60 -9.66 -3.17
C SER A 7 -20.97 -8.35 -2.48
N ILE A 8 -20.56 -8.20 -1.22
CA ILE A 8 -20.47 -6.87 -0.60
C ILE A 8 -19.24 -6.24 -1.25
N GLY A 9 -19.42 -5.70 -2.45
CA GLY A 9 -18.39 -4.92 -3.12
C GLY A 9 -18.22 -3.64 -2.32
N ILE A 10 -17.20 -3.58 -1.48
CA ILE A 10 -16.65 -2.28 -1.10
C ILE A 10 -16.12 -1.72 -2.41
N VAL A 11 -16.72 -0.63 -2.89
CA VAL A 11 -16.18 0.12 -4.02
C VAL A 11 -14.80 0.60 -3.59
N SER A 12 -13.77 -0.15 -3.98
CA SER A 12 -12.38 0.30 -3.92
C SER A 12 -12.34 1.54 -4.79
N ILE A 13 -12.37 2.71 -4.16
CA ILE A 13 -12.19 4.01 -4.81
C ILE A 13 -10.73 4.10 -5.25
N HIS A 14 -10.42 3.36 -6.31
CA HIS A 14 -9.17 3.44 -7.01
C HIS A 14 -9.16 4.77 -7.77
N PRO A 15 -8.16 5.65 -7.57
CA PRO A 15 -8.04 6.86 -8.36
C PRO A 15 -7.66 6.48 -9.80
N GLY A 16 -8.67 6.18 -10.62
CA GLY A 16 -8.49 6.03 -12.06
C GLY A 16 -7.91 7.32 -12.64
N THR A 17 -6.72 7.21 -13.24
CA THR A 17 -6.04 8.22 -14.08
C THR A 17 -6.41 9.68 -13.78
N ARG A 18 -5.85 10.28 -12.73
CA ARG A 18 -6.04 11.72 -12.43
C ARG A 18 -4.73 12.39 -12.03
N GLU A 19 -4.61 13.67 -12.39
CA GLU A 19 -3.45 14.52 -12.18
C GLU A 19 -3.12 14.67 -10.69
N PRO A 20 -1.84 14.81 -10.30
CA PRO A 20 -1.36 14.87 -8.91
C PRO A 20 -1.86 16.11 -8.12
N ALA A 21 -1.94 15.98 -6.79
CA ALA A 21 -2.16 17.09 -5.87
C ALA A 21 -1.03 18.11 -5.99
N ALA A 22 -1.35 19.40 -5.88
CA ALA A 22 -0.36 20.47 -5.98
C ALA A 22 0.64 20.47 -4.79
N GLY A 23 1.86 19.98 -5.04
CA GLY A 23 3.06 20.20 -4.21
C GLY A 23 3.84 18.94 -3.87
N PRO A 24 5.18 18.99 -3.76
CA PRO A 24 5.99 17.81 -3.46
C PRO A 24 5.65 17.24 -2.08
N SER A 25 5.27 15.97 -2.04
CA SER A 25 5.02 15.24 -0.79
C SER A 25 6.24 15.31 0.12
N SER A 26 6.06 15.80 1.35
CA SER A 26 7.11 15.87 2.38
C SER A 26 7.43 14.51 3.03
N VAL A 27 6.79 13.44 2.58
CA VAL A 27 6.96 12.08 3.11
C VAL A 27 8.20 11.44 2.47
N PRO A 28 9.16 10.91 3.25
CA PRO A 28 10.23 10.13 2.68
C PRO A 28 9.65 8.84 2.07
N LEU A 29 9.72 8.72 0.74
CA LEU A 29 9.10 7.63 0.00
C LEU A 29 9.77 6.28 0.27
N GLN A 30 11.09 6.27 0.47
CA GLN A 30 11.85 5.06 0.69
C GLN A 30 11.94 4.72 2.19
N VAL A 31 11.11 3.78 2.64
CA VAL A 31 11.17 3.23 4.01
C VAL A 31 11.95 1.91 4.07
N GLY A 32 11.95 1.14 2.96
CA GLY A 32 12.67 -0.13 2.73
C GLY A 32 13.65 -0.10 1.54
N GLY A 33 14.07 -1.25 1.00
CA GLY A 33 14.88 -1.30 -0.25
C GLY A 33 16.36 -0.85 -0.20
N HIS A 34 17.10 -0.96 -1.32
CA HIS A 34 18.51 -0.53 -1.39
C HIS A 34 18.62 1.00 -1.51
N PRO A 35 19.52 1.68 -0.79
CA PRO A 35 19.72 3.13 -0.95
C PRO A 35 20.01 3.48 -2.41
N GLY A 36 19.35 4.52 -2.93
CA GLY A 36 19.54 4.95 -4.33
C GLY A 36 18.85 4.07 -5.38
N ALA A 37 17.97 3.15 -4.96
CA ALA A 37 17.18 2.34 -5.88
C ALA A 37 15.81 2.96 -6.22
N VAL A 38 15.41 4.02 -5.52
CA VAL A 38 14.10 4.67 -5.67
C VAL A 38 14.28 6.19 -5.64
N GLU A 39 13.70 6.88 -6.62
CA GLU A 39 13.56 8.33 -6.67
C GLU A 39 12.10 8.70 -6.97
N THR A 40 11.77 9.96 -6.76
CA THR A 40 10.46 10.54 -7.11
C THR A 40 10.65 11.55 -8.24
N SER A 41 9.70 11.63 -9.16
CA SER A 41 9.68 12.69 -10.17
C SER A 41 9.63 14.08 -9.54
N ALA A 42 10.04 15.11 -10.29
CA ALA A 42 10.14 16.48 -9.77
C ALA A 42 8.81 17.06 -9.29
N ASP A 43 7.70 16.65 -9.90
CA ASP A 43 6.33 17.01 -9.55
C ASP A 43 5.74 16.15 -8.41
N GLY A 44 6.42 15.07 -8.01
CA GLY A 44 5.97 14.18 -6.94
C GLY A 44 5.06 13.04 -7.38
N SER A 45 4.66 12.98 -8.66
CA SER A 45 3.61 12.09 -9.15
C SER A 45 4.03 10.63 -9.32
N PHE A 46 5.32 10.41 -9.60
CA PHE A 46 5.85 9.11 -9.98
C PHE A 46 6.98 8.66 -9.08
N VAL A 47 7.05 7.34 -8.91
CA VAL A 47 8.17 6.63 -8.32
C VAL A 47 8.99 6.01 -9.45
N ILE A 48 10.27 6.36 -9.52
CA ILE A 48 11.22 5.78 -10.45
C ILE A 48 12.09 4.80 -9.67
N LYS A 49 11.93 3.51 -9.96
CA LYS A 49 12.62 2.44 -9.23
C LYS A 49 13.54 1.66 -10.15
N SER A 50 14.81 1.53 -9.76
CA SER A 50 15.75 0.64 -10.46
C SER A 50 15.20 -0.77 -10.42
N ALA A 51 14.97 -1.35 -11.59
CA ALA A 51 14.26 -2.60 -11.73
C ALA A 51 15.23 -3.74 -12.03
N LEU A 52 15.06 -4.87 -11.34
CA LEU A 52 15.60 -6.12 -11.83
C LEU A 52 14.71 -6.61 -12.99
N PRO A 53 15.26 -7.38 -13.95
CA PRO A 53 14.48 -7.84 -15.11
C PRO A 53 13.16 -8.54 -14.76
N GLY A 54 13.12 -9.26 -13.64
CA GLY A 54 11.89 -9.93 -13.17
C GLY A 54 10.77 -8.95 -12.80
N GLU A 55 11.10 -7.75 -12.31
CA GLU A 55 10.12 -6.75 -11.90
C GLU A 55 9.41 -6.12 -13.10
N SER A 56 10.15 -5.68 -14.12
CA SER A 56 9.55 -5.10 -15.34
C SER A 56 8.75 -6.14 -16.14
N VAL A 57 9.22 -7.40 -16.18
CA VAL A 57 8.48 -8.52 -16.78
C VAL A 57 7.17 -8.76 -16.04
N PHE A 58 7.17 -8.76 -14.71
CA PHE A 58 5.94 -8.96 -13.93
C PHE A 58 4.93 -7.83 -14.14
N TYR A 59 5.36 -6.57 -14.09
CA TYR A 59 4.46 -5.43 -14.37
C TYR A 59 3.88 -5.47 -15.80
N SER A 60 4.69 -5.88 -16.78
CA SER A 60 4.20 -6.07 -18.16
C SER A 60 3.15 -7.18 -18.23
N ALA A 61 3.41 -8.32 -17.59
CA ALA A 61 2.44 -9.43 -17.52
C ALA A 61 1.16 -9.00 -16.80
N LEU A 62 1.26 -8.24 -15.71
CA LEU A 62 0.11 -7.73 -14.99
C LEU A 62 -0.80 -6.88 -15.90
N ALA A 63 -0.23 -6.05 -16.77
CA ALA A 63 -0.98 -5.22 -17.71
C ALA A 63 -1.68 -6.02 -18.83
N SER A 64 -1.12 -7.15 -19.26
CA SER A 64 -1.62 -7.92 -20.41
C SER A 64 -2.42 -9.17 -20.05
N GLU A 65 -2.10 -9.84 -18.93
CA GLU A 65 -2.64 -11.16 -18.60
C GLU A 65 -4.00 -11.06 -17.88
N PRO A 66 -5.09 -11.63 -18.44
CA PRO A 66 -6.41 -11.59 -17.81
C PRO A 66 -6.45 -12.30 -16.45
N ALA A 67 -5.63 -13.34 -16.27
CA ALA A 67 -5.52 -14.09 -15.02
C ALA A 67 -5.00 -13.25 -13.84
N LEU A 68 -4.36 -12.11 -14.13
CA LEU A 68 -3.86 -11.18 -13.12
C LEU A 68 -4.72 -9.91 -12.99
N ALA A 69 -5.84 -9.81 -13.71
CA ALA A 69 -6.62 -8.58 -13.80
C ALA A 69 -7.05 -8.05 -12.42
N GLN A 70 -7.51 -8.94 -11.54
CA GLN A 70 -7.92 -8.58 -10.17
C GLN A 70 -6.76 -8.05 -9.32
N LEU A 71 -5.52 -8.47 -9.59
CA LEU A 71 -4.35 -8.02 -8.84
C LEU A 71 -3.95 -6.57 -9.19
N ARG A 72 -4.42 -6.03 -10.33
CA ARG A 72 -4.06 -4.67 -10.79
C ARG A 72 -4.42 -3.58 -9.79
N GLU A 73 -5.57 -3.72 -9.14
CA GLU A 73 -6.07 -2.77 -8.13
C GLU A 73 -5.25 -2.82 -6.82
N TRP A 74 -4.42 -3.84 -6.65
CA TRP A 74 -3.64 -4.06 -5.44
C TRP A 74 -2.17 -3.72 -5.61
N VAL A 75 -1.75 -3.22 -6.77
CA VAL A 75 -0.36 -2.78 -6.99
C VAL A 75 -0.33 -1.31 -7.40
N PRO A 76 0.80 -0.60 -7.23
CA PRO A 76 0.94 0.73 -7.81
C PRO A 76 0.79 0.68 -9.33
N GLN A 77 0.06 1.64 -9.91
CA GLN A 77 -0.12 1.73 -11.35
C GLN A 77 1.24 1.79 -12.06
N PHE A 78 1.41 0.96 -13.09
CA PHE A 78 2.61 0.91 -13.92
C PHE A 78 2.46 1.80 -15.14
N TYR A 79 3.42 2.70 -15.36
CA TYR A 79 3.42 3.66 -16.47
C TYR A 79 4.42 3.30 -17.58
N GLY A 80 5.27 2.29 -17.35
CA GLY A 80 6.28 1.83 -18.31
C GLY A 80 7.68 1.80 -17.71
N THR A 81 8.67 1.60 -18.58
CA THR A 81 10.08 1.58 -18.18
C THR A 81 10.83 2.79 -18.72
N LEU A 82 11.88 3.17 -17.99
CA LEU A 82 12.86 4.19 -18.39
C LEU A 82 14.25 3.60 -18.35
N ARG A 83 15.14 4.12 -19.19
CA ARG A 83 16.55 3.78 -19.18
C ARG A 83 17.37 5.03 -18.95
N LEU A 84 18.23 5.01 -17.92
CA LEU A 84 19.10 6.13 -17.64
C LEU A 84 20.30 6.10 -18.59
N GLU A 85 20.31 6.96 -19.60
CA GLU A 85 21.42 7.04 -20.58
C GLU A 85 22.51 8.05 -20.19
N GLY A 86 22.23 8.94 -19.23
CA GLY A 86 23.17 9.93 -18.71
C GLY A 86 22.50 11.28 -18.44
N GLN A 87 23.28 12.27 -18.02
CA GLN A 87 22.89 13.65 -17.86
C GLN A 87 23.49 14.48 -19.01
N MET A 88 22.66 15.22 -19.73
CA MET A 88 23.12 16.12 -20.77
C MET A 88 23.61 17.43 -20.15
N LEU A 89 24.90 17.72 -20.32
CA LEU A 89 25.50 18.99 -19.91
C LEU A 89 25.03 20.13 -20.84
N PRO A 90 25.11 21.41 -20.42
CA PRO A 90 24.76 22.56 -21.25
C PRO A 90 25.50 22.64 -22.59
N GLY A 91 26.64 21.94 -22.73
CA GLY A 91 27.39 21.81 -23.98
C GLY A 91 26.97 20.65 -24.90
N GLY A 92 25.90 19.92 -24.55
CA GLY A 92 25.42 18.74 -25.31
C GLY A 92 26.21 17.45 -25.05
N GLU A 93 27.19 17.48 -24.14
CA GLU A 93 27.93 16.28 -23.72
C GLU A 93 27.08 15.46 -22.74
N LEU A 94 26.95 14.16 -23.01
CA LEU A 94 26.26 13.22 -22.14
C LEU A 94 27.26 12.64 -21.14
N VAL A 95 27.06 12.87 -19.85
CA VAL A 95 27.88 12.28 -18.78
C VAL A 95 27.09 11.22 -18.02
N PRO A 96 27.72 10.16 -17.47
CA PRO A 96 27.02 9.18 -16.64
C PRO A 96 26.29 9.89 -15.49
N ALA A 97 25.00 9.62 -15.34
CA ALA A 97 24.19 10.30 -14.34
C ALA A 97 24.42 9.69 -12.94
N PRO A 98 24.41 10.51 -11.87
CA PRO A 98 24.52 10.02 -10.49
C PRO A 98 23.18 9.54 -9.89
N SER A 99 22.11 9.45 -10.69
CA SER A 99 20.74 9.10 -10.28
C SER A 99 20.45 7.58 -10.32
N VAL A 100 19.28 7.17 -9.81
CA VAL A 100 18.82 5.78 -9.60
C VAL A 100 19.49 4.71 -10.46
N GLY A 101 20.13 3.74 -9.79
CA GLY A 101 20.71 2.56 -10.43
C GLY A 101 22.02 2.81 -11.19
N GLU A 102 22.44 1.83 -11.98
CA GLU A 102 23.62 1.94 -12.84
C GLU A 102 23.24 2.55 -14.20
N THR A 103 24.13 3.33 -14.81
CA THR A 103 23.89 3.89 -16.17
C THR A 103 23.63 2.74 -17.15
N GLY A 104 22.53 2.85 -17.92
CA GLY A 104 22.08 1.81 -18.83
C GLY A 104 21.22 0.72 -18.19
N ALA A 105 20.96 0.76 -16.88
CA ALA A 105 19.99 -0.10 -16.23
C ALA A 105 18.54 0.37 -16.51
N GLU A 106 17.62 -0.58 -16.58
CA GLU A 106 16.20 -0.32 -16.70
C GLU A 106 15.61 0.06 -15.33
N SER A 107 14.67 1.02 -15.35
CA SER A 107 13.87 1.41 -14.19
C SER A 107 12.39 1.29 -14.54
N VAL A 108 11.56 0.94 -13.56
CA VAL A 108 10.10 0.99 -13.68
C VAL A 108 9.60 2.34 -13.20
N VAL A 109 8.59 2.88 -13.89
CA VAL A 109 7.86 4.09 -13.49
C VAL A 109 6.52 3.66 -12.91
N LEU A 110 6.32 4.00 -11.65
CA LEU A 110 5.16 3.59 -10.86
C LEU A 110 4.44 4.82 -10.32
N GLU A 111 3.16 4.66 -10.03
CA GLU A 111 2.36 5.60 -9.25
C GLU A 111 3.01 5.89 -7.89
N ASN A 112 3.10 7.18 -7.54
CA ASN A 112 3.41 7.56 -6.16
C ASN A 112 2.15 7.54 -5.31
N VAL A 113 1.85 6.40 -4.70
CA VAL A 113 0.67 6.28 -3.81
C VAL A 113 0.70 7.20 -2.59
N VAL A 114 1.86 7.74 -2.21
CA VAL A 114 1.97 8.66 -1.08
C VAL A 114 1.54 10.08 -1.45
N GLN A 115 1.36 10.38 -2.74
CA GLN A 115 0.90 11.70 -3.21
C GLN A 115 -0.53 12.04 -2.76
N TYR A 116 -1.34 11.03 -2.42
CA TYR A 116 -2.74 11.20 -2.01
C TYR A 116 -2.90 11.56 -0.52
N PHE A 117 -1.79 11.85 0.18
CA PHE A 117 -1.77 12.11 1.61
C PHE A 117 -1.05 13.42 1.91
N LEU A 118 -1.66 14.25 2.77
CA LEU A 118 -1.03 15.45 3.31
C LEU A 118 0.09 15.07 4.28
N LYS A 119 -0.17 14.11 5.18
CA LYS A 119 0.80 13.57 6.15
C LYS A 119 0.75 12.04 6.21
N GLY A 120 1.08 11.41 5.09
CA GLY A 120 1.12 9.95 4.97
C GLY A 120 2.09 9.27 5.93
N ASN A 121 1.58 8.39 6.77
CA ASN A 121 2.38 7.40 7.52
C ASN A 121 2.60 6.20 6.60
N VAL A 122 3.83 5.73 6.44
CA VAL A 122 4.18 4.71 5.44
C VAL A 122 4.91 3.54 6.09
N CYS A 123 4.49 2.30 5.84
CA CYS A 123 5.16 1.10 6.32
C CYS A 123 5.26 0.02 5.24
N ASP A 124 6.49 -0.50 5.05
CA ASP A 124 6.71 -1.72 4.31
C ASP A 124 6.65 -2.93 5.25
N VAL A 125 5.72 -3.85 5.00
CA VAL A 125 5.63 -5.15 5.67
C VAL A 125 6.09 -6.22 4.71
N LYS A 126 7.33 -6.70 4.89
CA LYS A 126 7.87 -7.77 4.05
C LYS A 126 7.14 -9.08 4.33
N MET A 127 6.80 -9.80 3.26
CA MET A 127 6.01 -11.02 3.31
C MET A 127 6.84 -12.29 3.07
N GLY A 128 6.35 -13.40 3.63
CA GLY A 128 6.84 -14.74 3.40
C GLY A 128 7.80 -15.27 4.48
N LYS A 129 7.73 -16.58 4.69
CA LYS A 129 8.71 -17.33 5.51
C LYS A 129 10.00 -17.61 4.74
N VAL A 130 9.88 -17.83 3.44
CA VAL A 130 10.99 -18.10 2.53
C VAL A 130 11.30 -16.81 1.78
N LEU A 131 12.55 -16.34 1.92
CA LEU A 131 13.00 -15.05 1.39
C LEU A 131 13.95 -15.22 0.18
N TRP A 132 13.99 -16.41 -0.42
CA TRP A 132 14.83 -16.75 -1.56
C TRP A 132 14.01 -17.49 -2.62
N ASP A 133 14.36 -17.28 -3.88
CA ASP A 133 13.75 -17.87 -5.07
C ASP A 133 14.48 -19.14 -5.49
N GLU A 134 13.84 -20.03 -6.25
CA GLU A 134 14.45 -21.31 -6.66
C GLU A 134 15.78 -21.17 -7.40
N ASP A 135 15.99 -20.04 -8.08
CA ASP A 135 17.22 -19.71 -8.80
C ASP A 135 18.30 -19.06 -7.91
N ALA A 136 18.06 -18.93 -6.60
CA ALA A 136 19.04 -18.37 -5.67
C ALA A 136 20.29 -19.25 -5.58
N SER A 137 21.47 -18.63 -5.69
CA SER A 137 22.74 -19.29 -5.37
C SER A 137 22.75 -19.80 -3.92
N GLU A 138 23.54 -20.84 -3.65
CA GLU A 138 23.65 -21.41 -2.30
C GLU A 138 24.01 -20.35 -1.24
N ASP A 139 24.92 -19.42 -1.56
CA ASP A 139 25.28 -18.30 -0.69
C ASP A 139 24.11 -17.31 -0.46
N LYS A 140 23.33 -16.99 -1.52
CA LYS A 140 22.14 -16.14 -1.41
C LYS A 140 21.09 -16.81 -0.55
N ARG A 141 20.84 -18.11 -0.77
CA ARG A 141 19.91 -18.92 -0.01
C ARG A 141 20.30 -18.99 1.46
N ALA A 142 21.53 -19.37 1.79
CA ALA A 142 22.01 -19.46 3.17
C ALA A 142 21.86 -18.12 3.92
N ARG A 143 22.18 -17.00 3.25
CA ARG A 143 22.01 -15.65 3.80
C ARG A 143 20.53 -15.32 4.06
N MET A 144 19.63 -15.68 3.15
CA MET A 144 18.20 -15.40 3.28
C MET A 144 17.53 -16.29 4.34
N GLU A 145 17.94 -17.55 4.46
CA GLU A 145 17.50 -18.46 5.51
C GLU A 145 17.96 -17.99 6.90
N LEU A 146 19.23 -17.55 7.01
CA LEU A 146 19.75 -16.91 8.23
C LEU A 146 18.90 -15.69 8.60
N ARG A 147 18.65 -14.80 7.63
CA ARG A 147 17.85 -13.60 7.84
C ARG A 147 16.41 -13.92 8.23
N ALA A 148 15.79 -14.94 7.64
CA ALA A 148 14.45 -15.34 8.01
C ALA A 148 14.40 -15.82 9.46
N ARG A 149 15.41 -16.60 9.90
CA ARG A 149 15.52 -17.16 11.26
C ARG A 149 15.84 -16.10 12.32
N GLU A 150 16.67 -15.13 11.99
CA GLU A 150 17.08 -14.05 12.91
C GLU A 150 16.04 -12.93 13.02
N THR A 151 14.93 -13.02 12.29
CA THR A 151 13.87 -12.03 12.31
C THR A 151 12.52 -12.72 12.49
N THR A 152 11.45 -11.95 12.50
CA THR A 152 10.09 -12.48 12.64
C THR A 152 9.63 -13.31 11.44
N SER A 153 10.28 -13.18 10.27
CA SER A 153 9.83 -13.81 9.02
C SER A 153 9.67 -15.33 9.13
N ALA A 154 10.61 -16.06 9.74
CA ALA A 154 10.51 -17.53 9.80
C ALA A 154 9.29 -18.02 10.63
N GLU A 155 9.02 -17.35 11.75
CA GLU A 155 7.94 -17.73 12.67
C GLU A 155 6.58 -17.20 12.19
N THR A 156 6.53 -15.93 11.82
CA THR A 156 5.28 -15.18 11.61
C THR A 156 4.98 -14.87 10.16
N GLY A 157 5.92 -15.15 9.23
CA GLY A 157 5.74 -14.89 7.81
C GLY A 157 5.71 -13.42 7.43
N ILE A 158 5.96 -12.52 8.39
CA ILE A 158 6.07 -11.08 8.13
C ILE A 158 7.29 -10.50 8.82
N ARG A 159 7.73 -9.33 8.35
CA ARG A 159 8.68 -8.46 9.05
C ARG A 159 8.50 -7.01 8.64
N LEU A 160 8.46 -6.11 9.62
CA LEU A 160 8.47 -4.67 9.37
C LEU A 160 9.84 -4.29 8.79
N THR A 161 9.89 -3.72 7.59
CA THR A 161 11.15 -3.38 6.92
C THR A 161 11.53 -1.91 6.98
N GLY A 162 10.78 -1.14 7.76
CA GLY A 162 10.98 0.28 7.99
C GLY A 162 9.66 1.02 7.84
N PHE A 163 9.50 2.10 8.57
CA PHE A 163 8.31 2.93 8.48
C PHE A 163 8.54 4.36 8.98
N HIS A 164 7.73 5.29 8.47
CA HIS A 164 7.67 6.66 8.93
C HIS A 164 6.30 6.93 9.55
N VAL A 165 6.31 7.60 10.69
CA VAL A 165 5.09 7.97 11.41
C VAL A 165 5.10 9.46 11.69
N TYR A 166 4.09 10.14 11.21
CA TYR A 166 3.84 11.55 11.46
C TYR A 166 3.50 11.77 12.93
N ASN A 167 4.25 12.65 13.57
CA ASN A 167 3.99 13.10 14.93
C ASN A 167 3.23 14.44 14.86
N ARG A 168 1.94 14.40 15.23
CA ARG A 168 1.02 15.54 15.11
C ARG A 168 1.40 16.74 15.97
N LEU A 169 2.07 16.52 17.09
CA LEU A 169 2.46 17.59 18.02
C LEU A 169 3.64 18.39 17.49
N THR A 170 4.58 17.70 16.85
CA THR A 170 5.84 18.30 16.37
C THR A 170 5.80 18.66 14.89
N ASN A 171 4.80 18.16 14.14
CA ASN A 171 4.73 18.25 12.68
C ASN A 171 6.00 17.67 12.00
N ARG A 172 6.52 16.55 12.52
CA ARG A 172 7.71 15.86 12.01
C ARG A 172 7.48 14.36 11.91
N TYR A 173 8.26 13.68 11.08
CA TYR A 173 8.25 12.23 10.99
C TYR A 173 9.22 11.61 12.01
N THR A 174 8.75 10.55 12.66
CA THR A 174 9.60 9.58 13.37
C THR A 174 9.93 8.46 12.39
N THR A 175 11.22 8.22 12.17
CA THR A 175 11.71 7.16 11.27
C THR A 175 12.10 5.94 12.07
N TYR A 176 11.49 4.80 11.73
CA TYR A 176 11.85 3.49 12.23
C TYR A 176 12.64 2.77 11.12
N PRO A 177 13.97 2.61 11.27
CA PRO A 177 14.80 2.01 10.24
C PRO A 177 14.61 0.49 10.19
N LYS A 178 15.14 -0.17 9.14
CA LYS A 178 15.21 -1.63 9.02
C LYS A 178 15.71 -2.34 10.27
N SER A 179 16.72 -1.76 10.94
CA SER A 179 17.29 -2.31 12.17
C SER A 179 16.28 -2.40 13.30
N TYR A 180 15.28 -1.50 13.35
CA TYR A 180 14.17 -1.61 14.29
C TYR A 180 13.38 -2.90 14.03
N GLY A 181 12.95 -3.12 12.79
CA GLY A 181 12.23 -4.35 12.42
C GLY A 181 13.04 -5.63 12.60
N TYR A 182 14.37 -5.59 12.38
CA TYR A 182 15.26 -6.72 12.66
C TYR A 182 15.39 -7.02 14.15
N SER A 183 15.19 -6.02 15.02
CA SER A 183 15.30 -6.20 16.47
C SER A 183 14.04 -6.79 17.12
N LEU A 184 12.91 -6.83 16.40
CA LEU A 184 11.64 -7.34 16.93
C LEU A 184 11.64 -8.88 16.96
N THR A 185 11.15 -9.42 18.06
CA THR A 185 10.71 -10.83 18.17
C THR A 185 9.24 -10.96 17.76
N ALA A 186 8.77 -12.20 17.53
CA ALA A 186 7.36 -12.45 17.20
C ALA A 186 6.40 -11.90 18.26
N ALA A 187 6.73 -12.06 19.54
CA ALA A 187 5.97 -11.51 20.66
C ALA A 187 6.00 -9.97 20.74
N GLN A 188 6.97 -9.34 20.07
CA GLN A 188 7.12 -7.88 20.03
C GLN A 188 6.46 -7.23 18.79
N LEU A 189 5.93 -8.01 17.86
CA LEU A 189 5.24 -7.47 16.67
C LEU A 189 4.04 -6.58 17.01
N PRO A 190 3.19 -6.89 18.01
CA PRO A 190 2.11 -5.99 18.40
C PRO A 190 2.59 -4.58 18.79
N GLN A 191 3.76 -4.47 19.43
CA GLN A 191 4.38 -3.18 19.76
C GLN A 191 4.87 -2.47 18.49
N GLY A 192 5.41 -3.22 17.51
CA GLY A 192 5.77 -2.65 16.20
C GLY A 192 4.57 -2.08 15.45
N ILE A 193 3.44 -2.80 15.45
CA ILE A 193 2.17 -2.31 14.88
C ILE A 193 1.63 -1.12 15.67
N SER A 194 1.73 -1.12 16.99
CA SER A 194 1.35 0.03 17.83
C SER A 194 2.23 1.26 17.59
N ALA A 195 3.51 1.07 17.28
CA ALA A 195 4.42 2.14 16.93
C ALA A 195 4.08 2.74 15.55
N PHE A 196 3.63 1.92 14.60
CA PHE A 196 3.16 2.39 13.30
C PHE A 196 1.77 3.05 13.35
N PHE A 197 0.88 2.56 14.21
CA PHE A 197 -0.47 3.10 14.45
C PHE A 197 -0.58 3.73 15.86
N PRO A 198 0.09 4.87 16.11
CA PRO A 198 0.08 5.52 17.41
C PRO A 198 -1.31 6.03 17.77
N LEU A 199 -1.75 5.71 18.99
CA LEU A 199 -2.99 6.17 19.58
C LEU A 199 -2.75 7.46 20.37
N ALA A 200 -3.65 8.42 20.22
CA ALA A 200 -3.78 9.57 21.11
C ALA A 200 -5.01 9.42 22.01
N LEU A 201 -4.78 9.26 23.32
CA LEU A 201 -5.84 9.30 24.35
C LEU A 201 -6.04 10.71 24.92
N SER A 202 -5.06 11.59 24.71
CA SER A 202 -5.05 13.00 25.09
C SER A 202 -4.63 13.88 23.92
N PRO A 203 -5.04 15.16 23.85
CA PRO A 203 -4.52 16.13 22.88
C PRO A 203 -2.99 16.32 22.91
N SER A 204 -2.33 15.87 23.99
CA SER A 204 -0.87 15.92 24.14
C SER A 204 -0.14 14.67 23.63
N ASP A 205 -0.86 13.72 23.02
CA ASP A 205 -0.29 12.50 22.46
C ASP A 205 -0.04 12.68 20.95
N PRO A 206 0.99 12.04 20.37
CA PRO A 206 1.41 12.30 18.99
C PRO A 206 0.55 11.63 17.91
N GLY A 207 -0.32 10.68 18.29
CA GLY A 207 -1.07 9.83 17.38
C GLY A 207 -2.46 10.34 16.98
N LEU A 208 -3.22 9.46 16.32
CA LEU A 208 -4.61 9.74 15.95
C LEU A 208 -5.54 9.51 17.15
N PRO A 209 -6.62 10.30 17.29
CA PRO A 209 -7.64 10.04 18.30
C PRO A 209 -8.32 8.68 18.05
N PRO A 210 -8.96 8.09 19.07
CA PRO A 210 -9.38 6.69 19.00
C PRO A 210 -10.42 6.40 17.91
N ASP A 211 -11.36 7.31 17.67
CA ASP A 211 -12.38 7.19 16.62
C ASP A 211 -11.73 7.07 15.24
N LEU A 212 -10.80 7.98 14.93
CA LEU A 212 -10.12 8.01 13.64
C LEU A 212 -9.17 6.82 13.45
N LEU A 213 -8.43 6.46 14.50
CA LEU A 213 -7.50 5.33 14.41
C LEU A 213 -8.26 4.01 14.22
N VAL A 214 -9.43 3.85 14.84
CA VAL A 214 -10.29 2.68 14.62
C VAL A 214 -10.81 2.64 13.19
N SER A 215 -11.24 3.77 12.62
CA SER A 215 -11.68 3.83 11.21
C SER A 215 -10.56 3.45 10.25
N VAL A 216 -9.34 3.97 10.45
CA VAL A 216 -8.16 3.60 9.63
C VAL A 216 -7.83 2.12 9.78
N LEU A 217 -7.77 1.60 11.01
CA LEU A 217 -7.47 0.18 11.23
C LEU A 217 -8.52 -0.73 10.61
N GLN A 218 -9.80 -0.40 10.74
CA GLN A 218 -10.88 -1.15 10.09
C GLN A 218 -10.73 -1.15 8.57
N GLY A 219 -10.51 0.02 7.97
CA GLY A 219 -10.34 0.14 6.52
C GLY A 219 -9.14 -0.64 5.99
N VAL A 220 -7.99 -0.53 6.66
CA VAL A 220 -6.79 -1.31 6.32
C VAL A 220 -7.01 -2.81 6.52
N GLU A 221 -7.77 -3.22 7.55
CA GLU A 221 -8.13 -4.63 7.75
C GLU A 221 -8.98 -5.15 6.60
N ASP A 222 -10.01 -4.41 6.20
CA ASP A 222 -10.91 -4.77 5.10
C ASP A 222 -10.13 -4.92 3.79
N ASP A 223 -9.27 -3.95 3.46
CA ASP A 223 -8.40 -3.98 2.28
C ASP A 223 -7.42 -5.19 2.32
N VAL A 224 -6.82 -5.48 3.48
CA VAL A 224 -5.91 -6.64 3.61
C VAL A 224 -6.67 -7.97 3.50
N GLU A 225 -7.91 -8.03 3.98
CA GLU A 225 -8.79 -9.19 3.85
C GLU A 225 -9.14 -9.44 2.38
N GLU A 226 -9.55 -8.41 1.65
CA GLU A 226 -9.84 -8.51 0.21
C GLU A 226 -8.60 -8.85 -0.62
N LEU A 227 -7.45 -8.22 -0.35
CA LEU A 227 -6.17 -8.57 -0.97
C LEU A 227 -5.81 -10.05 -0.74
N THR A 228 -6.13 -10.58 0.45
CA THR A 228 -5.90 -11.99 0.77
C THR A 228 -6.78 -12.90 -0.10
N GLU A 229 -8.02 -12.53 -0.36
CA GLU A 229 -8.94 -13.26 -1.24
C GLU A 229 -8.46 -13.25 -2.69
N VAL A 230 -8.08 -12.07 -3.21
CA VAL A 230 -7.53 -11.92 -4.55
C VAL A 230 -6.27 -12.77 -4.73
N LEU A 231 -5.35 -12.73 -3.78
CA LEU A 231 -4.12 -13.53 -3.83
C LEU A 231 -4.36 -15.03 -3.62
N ALA A 232 -5.42 -15.43 -2.94
CA ALA A 232 -5.81 -16.84 -2.83
C ALA A 232 -6.37 -17.39 -4.16
N ALA A 233 -6.96 -16.52 -4.99
CA ALA A 233 -7.43 -16.84 -6.32
C ALA A 233 -6.37 -16.66 -7.42
N THR A 234 -5.24 -16.01 -7.11
CA THR A 234 -4.19 -15.68 -8.09
C THR A 234 -2.99 -16.62 -7.97
N GLU A 235 -2.68 -17.35 -9.06
CA GLU A 235 -1.56 -18.29 -9.09
C GLU A 235 -0.22 -17.59 -9.41
N VAL A 236 0.27 -16.84 -8.43
CA VAL A 236 1.61 -16.21 -8.45
C VAL A 236 2.49 -16.76 -7.33
N ARG A 237 3.81 -16.59 -7.44
CA ARG A 237 4.75 -16.73 -6.32
C ARG A 237 5.47 -15.40 -6.16
N VAL A 238 5.35 -14.80 -4.98
CA VAL A 238 5.90 -13.47 -4.68
C VAL A 238 7.00 -13.61 -3.64
N VAL A 239 8.24 -13.83 -4.11
CA VAL A 239 9.36 -14.00 -3.18
C VAL A 239 9.92 -12.65 -2.76
N GLY A 240 9.85 -12.38 -1.46
CA GLY A 240 10.42 -11.15 -0.90
C GLY A 240 9.66 -9.88 -1.30
N GLY A 241 8.40 -10.00 -1.72
CA GLY A 241 7.49 -8.87 -1.84
C GLY A 241 7.14 -8.26 -0.48
N SER A 242 6.48 -7.11 -0.52
CA SER A 242 6.02 -6.39 0.66
C SER A 242 4.59 -5.92 0.46
N VAL A 243 3.82 -5.84 1.55
CA VAL A 243 2.60 -5.02 1.58
C VAL A 243 2.98 -3.65 2.13
N LEU A 244 2.76 -2.63 1.32
CA LEU A 244 2.88 -1.23 1.66
C LEU A 244 1.56 -0.77 2.29
N LEU A 245 1.65 -0.25 3.50
CA LEU A 245 0.55 0.38 4.22
C LEU A 245 0.79 1.88 4.25
N VAL A 246 -0.19 2.67 3.81
CA VAL A 246 -0.18 4.13 3.92
C VAL A 246 -1.47 4.61 4.58
N TYR A 247 -1.40 5.56 5.50
CA TYR A 247 -2.60 6.22 6.03
C TYR A 247 -2.37 7.68 6.41
N GLU A 248 -3.42 8.49 6.34
CA GLU A 248 -3.36 9.93 6.66
C GLU A 248 -3.14 10.16 8.16
N GLY A 249 -2.06 10.88 8.51
CA GLY A 249 -1.69 11.18 9.89
C GLY A 249 -2.21 12.52 10.40
N GLU A 250 -2.64 13.41 9.52
CA GLU A 250 -3.23 14.69 9.88
C GLU A 250 -4.74 14.53 10.12
N GLU A 251 -5.20 14.96 11.29
CA GLU A 251 -6.56 14.67 11.75
C GLU A 251 -7.64 15.31 10.88
N ARG A 252 -7.45 16.57 10.46
CA ARG A 252 -8.45 17.26 9.64
C ARG A 252 -8.50 16.67 8.24
N ALA A 253 -7.35 16.41 7.63
CA ALA A 253 -7.26 15.77 6.32
C ALA A 253 -7.91 14.37 6.34
N LEU A 254 -7.65 13.58 7.38
CA LEU A 254 -8.26 12.25 7.53
C LEU A 254 -9.79 12.32 7.68
N ARG A 255 -10.31 13.25 8.50
CA ARG A 255 -11.77 13.45 8.64
C ARG A 255 -12.42 13.83 7.30
N GLU A 256 -11.76 14.68 6.53
CA GLU A 256 -12.25 15.07 5.21
C GLU A 256 -12.22 13.91 4.21
N ALA A 257 -11.12 13.14 4.19
CA ALA A 257 -10.98 11.96 3.35
C ALA A 257 -12.05 10.90 3.64
N LEU A 258 -12.30 10.60 4.93
CA LEU A 258 -13.35 9.69 5.36
C LEU A 258 -14.74 10.15 4.91
N ARG A 259 -15.05 11.45 5.08
CA ARG A 259 -16.34 12.02 4.66
C ARG A 259 -16.54 11.90 3.14
N LYS A 260 -15.53 12.26 2.35
CA LYS A 260 -15.57 12.14 0.88
C LYS A 260 -15.77 10.69 0.44
N GLN A 261 -15.11 9.73 1.11
CA GLN A 261 -15.29 8.31 0.83
C GLN A 261 -16.73 7.84 1.13
N GLU A 262 -17.33 8.28 2.24
CA GLU A 262 -18.72 7.98 2.56
C GLU A 262 -19.69 8.59 1.52
N GLU A 263 -19.47 9.83 1.11
CA GLU A 263 -20.24 10.52 0.07
C GLU A 263 -20.16 9.78 -1.28
N LEU A 264 -18.95 9.36 -1.70
CA LEU A 264 -18.74 8.61 -2.93
C LEU A 264 -19.41 7.23 -2.89
N LYS A 265 -19.32 6.54 -1.76
CA LYS A 265 -19.97 5.24 -1.56
C LYS A 265 -21.49 5.39 -1.61
N ALA A 266 -22.06 6.39 -0.95
CA ALA A 266 -23.50 6.64 -0.96
C ALA A 266 -24.00 6.97 -2.38
N ARG A 267 -23.21 7.73 -3.16
CA ARG A 267 -23.53 8.01 -4.57
C ARG A 267 -23.50 6.75 -5.43
N ALA A 268 -22.46 5.93 -5.31
CA ALA A 268 -22.36 4.67 -6.04
C ALA A 268 -23.49 3.69 -5.68
N ASP A 269 -23.87 3.62 -4.39
CA ASP A 269 -25.00 2.79 -3.93
C ASP A 269 -26.34 3.29 -4.49
N ALA A 270 -26.52 4.62 -4.60
CA ALA A 270 -27.71 5.22 -5.23
C ALA A 270 -27.77 4.92 -6.74
N GLU A 271 -26.67 5.12 -7.46
CA GLU A 271 -26.56 4.80 -8.90
C GLU A 271 -26.82 3.31 -9.18
N ALA A 272 -26.31 2.41 -8.33
CA ALA A 272 -26.57 0.98 -8.45
C ALA A 272 -28.03 0.62 -8.19
N THR A 273 -28.71 1.37 -7.30
CA THR A 273 -30.13 1.18 -7.01
C THR A 273 -31.00 1.68 -8.17
N ASP A 274 -30.68 2.85 -8.73
CA ASP A 274 -31.38 3.42 -9.87
C ASP A 274 -31.21 2.57 -11.14
N ALA A 275 -30.02 2.04 -11.38
CA ALA A 275 -29.76 1.07 -12.45
C ALA A 275 -30.56 -0.24 -12.29
N ALA A 276 -30.82 -0.65 -11.04
CA ALA A 276 -31.62 -1.84 -10.76
C ALA A 276 -33.14 -1.58 -10.87
N THR A 277 -33.61 -0.34 -10.68
CA THR A 277 -35.03 0.03 -10.83
C THR A 277 -35.41 0.39 -12.26
N ASN A 278 -34.48 0.93 -13.06
CA ASN A 278 -34.72 1.32 -14.46
C ASN A 278 -34.47 0.17 -15.46
N ALA A 279 -34.16 -1.03 -14.99
CA ALA A 279 -34.02 -2.22 -15.85
C ALA A 279 -35.37 -2.77 -16.39
N ASP A 280 -36.51 -2.22 -15.95
CA ASP A 280 -37.87 -2.64 -16.36
C ASP A 280 -38.62 -1.62 -17.25
N GLU A 281 -38.04 -0.44 -17.55
CA GLU A 281 -38.64 0.54 -18.47
C GLU A 281 -37.63 0.88 -19.59
N GLU A 282 -37.77 0.21 -20.73
CA GLU A 282 -37.13 0.63 -21.98
C GLU A 282 -37.72 1.97 -22.45
N ASP A 283 -36.82 2.88 -22.85
CA ASP A 283 -37.01 4.17 -23.54
C ASP A 283 -37.47 5.38 -22.68
N GLU A 284 -36.55 6.34 -22.44
CA GLU A 284 -36.47 7.63 -23.17
C GLU A 284 -35.46 8.62 -22.52
N GLU A 285 -34.61 9.19 -23.39
CA GLU A 285 -33.90 10.48 -23.30
C GLU A 285 -32.84 10.71 -22.20
N MET A 286 -31.56 10.48 -22.58
CA MET A 286 -30.40 11.03 -21.89
C MET A 286 -30.30 12.54 -22.19
N GLU A 287 -30.71 13.39 -21.24
CA GLU A 287 -30.24 14.77 -21.21
C GLU A 287 -28.80 14.78 -20.66
N GLU A 288 -27.85 15.11 -21.54
CA GLU A 288 -26.47 15.42 -21.19
C GLU A 288 -26.43 16.79 -20.49
N ASP A 289 -26.66 16.81 -19.18
CA ASP A 289 -26.21 17.93 -18.36
C ASP A 289 -24.68 17.82 -18.21
N GLU A 290 -23.96 18.48 -19.13
CA GLU A 290 -22.54 18.81 -18.97
C GLU A 290 -22.41 19.84 -17.83
N GLU A 291 -22.55 19.40 -16.58
CA GLU A 291 -22.03 20.18 -15.46
C GLU A 291 -20.50 20.23 -15.61
N GLU A 292 -19.98 21.42 -15.90
CA GLU A 292 -18.55 21.74 -15.81
C GLU A 292 -18.07 21.41 -14.39
N SER A 293 -17.65 20.16 -14.18
CA SER A 293 -17.00 19.73 -12.94
C SER A 293 -15.75 20.60 -12.78
N GLU A 294 -15.71 21.39 -11.70
CA GLU A 294 -14.46 22.02 -11.27
C GLU A 294 -13.37 20.94 -11.23
N PRO A 295 -12.10 21.26 -11.58
CA PRO A 295 -11.03 20.26 -11.60
C PRO A 295 -11.00 19.59 -10.23
N GLU A 296 -11.46 18.34 -10.16
CA GLU A 296 -11.59 17.64 -8.89
C GLU A 296 -10.19 17.57 -8.27
N GLU A 297 -9.98 18.33 -7.19
CA GLU A 297 -8.78 18.21 -6.36
C GLU A 297 -8.60 16.72 -6.08
N THR A 298 -7.39 16.20 -6.34
CA THR A 298 -7.04 14.80 -6.05
C THR A 298 -7.62 14.39 -4.71
N PRO A 299 -8.46 13.35 -4.65
CA PRO A 299 -9.08 12.97 -3.40
C PRO A 299 -7.98 12.54 -2.43
N ASN A 300 -7.90 13.24 -1.29
CA ASN A 300 -7.13 12.75 -0.17
C ASN A 300 -7.73 11.40 0.24
N LEU A 301 -6.90 10.36 0.27
CA LEU A 301 -7.33 9.03 0.68
C LEU A 301 -7.05 8.84 2.17
N PRO A 302 -7.93 8.16 2.92
CA PRO A 302 -7.70 7.95 4.35
C PRO A 302 -6.63 6.87 4.59
N TRP A 303 -6.56 5.84 3.73
CA TRP A 303 -5.53 4.82 3.70
C TRP A 303 -5.36 4.21 2.31
N ILE A 304 -4.26 3.49 2.12
CA ILE A 304 -3.95 2.67 0.94
C ILE A 304 -3.22 1.39 1.40
N VAL A 305 -3.60 0.26 0.82
CA VAL A 305 -2.87 -1.01 0.88
C VAL A 305 -2.41 -1.39 -0.53
N ARG A 306 -1.11 -1.67 -0.71
CA ARG A 306 -0.56 -2.15 -1.99
C ARG A 306 0.44 -3.28 -1.79
N LEU A 307 0.42 -4.26 -2.68
CA LEU A 307 1.50 -5.22 -2.88
C LEU A 307 2.59 -4.57 -3.75
N ILE A 308 3.83 -4.66 -3.30
CA ILE A 308 5.01 -4.07 -3.97
C ILE A 308 6.20 -5.05 -3.95
N ASP A 309 7.27 -4.67 -4.65
CA ASP A 309 8.54 -5.41 -4.78
C ASP A 309 8.43 -6.74 -5.55
N PHE A 310 8.32 -6.66 -6.88
CA PHE A 310 8.05 -7.84 -7.73
C PHE A 310 9.28 -8.47 -8.39
N ALA A 311 10.49 -8.07 -8.00
CA ALA A 311 11.73 -8.53 -8.62
C ALA A 311 11.93 -10.06 -8.67
N HIS A 312 11.35 -10.79 -7.71
CA HIS A 312 11.38 -12.25 -7.66
C HIS A 312 9.95 -12.83 -7.70
N THR A 313 9.09 -12.23 -8.51
CA THR A 313 7.71 -12.68 -8.70
C THR A 313 7.54 -13.42 -10.02
N ARG A 314 6.75 -14.50 -10.01
CA ARG A 314 6.46 -15.31 -11.19
C ARG A 314 5.01 -15.78 -11.19
N CYS A 315 4.43 -15.88 -12.37
CA CYS A 315 3.16 -16.54 -12.58
C CYS A 315 3.38 -18.06 -12.60
N VAL A 316 2.55 -18.82 -11.89
CA VAL A 316 2.65 -20.27 -11.76
C VAL A 316 1.31 -20.98 -12.00
N PRO A 317 0.73 -20.89 -13.21
CA PRO A 317 -0.57 -21.50 -13.49
C PRO A 317 -0.61 -22.99 -13.16
N GLY A 318 -1.70 -23.42 -12.51
CA GLY A 318 -1.95 -24.78 -12.06
C GLY A 318 -1.19 -25.22 -10.79
N GLN A 319 -0.44 -24.33 -10.14
CA GLN A 319 0.34 -24.65 -8.93
C GLN A 319 -0.34 -24.20 -7.64
N GLY A 320 -1.55 -23.62 -7.71
CA GLY A 320 -2.26 -23.08 -6.56
C GLY A 320 -1.64 -21.78 -6.01
N PRO A 321 -2.17 -21.25 -4.89
CA PRO A 321 -1.78 -19.95 -4.35
C PRO A 321 -0.43 -19.96 -3.63
N ASP A 322 0.11 -18.76 -3.37
CA ASP A 322 1.32 -18.59 -2.55
C ASP A 322 0.99 -18.69 -1.05
N GLU A 323 1.09 -19.89 -0.49
CA GLU A 323 0.81 -20.15 0.93
C GLU A 323 1.75 -19.38 1.89
N GLY A 324 2.96 -19.03 1.44
CA GLY A 324 3.90 -18.25 2.24
C GLY A 324 3.45 -16.80 2.39
N LEU A 325 3.02 -16.20 1.28
CA LEU A 325 2.42 -14.87 1.24
C LEU A 325 1.10 -14.82 2.02
N LEU A 326 0.19 -15.77 1.78
CA LEU A 326 -1.09 -15.84 2.48
C LEU A 326 -0.92 -16.04 3.99
N PHE A 327 0.06 -16.83 4.43
CA PHE A 327 0.37 -16.94 5.85
C PHE A 327 0.83 -15.61 6.48
N GLY A 328 1.62 -14.83 5.73
CA GLY A 328 2.04 -13.50 6.14
C GLY A 328 0.86 -12.54 6.27
N LEU A 329 -0.01 -12.49 5.25
CA LEU A 329 -1.22 -11.65 5.24
C LEU A 329 -2.16 -11.99 6.41
N ARG A 330 -2.43 -13.28 6.66
CA ARG A 330 -3.23 -13.73 7.82
C ARG A 330 -2.61 -13.31 9.15
N THR A 331 -1.29 -13.23 9.23
CA THR A 331 -0.60 -12.74 10.43
C THR A 331 -0.74 -11.22 10.57
N LEU A 332 -0.56 -10.47 9.48
CA LEU A 332 -0.77 -9.02 9.47
C LEU A 332 -2.21 -8.67 9.89
N LEU A 333 -3.21 -9.33 9.30
CA LEU A 333 -4.62 -9.13 9.64
C LEU A 333 -4.91 -9.38 11.13
N ARG A 334 -4.31 -10.42 11.73
CA ARG A 334 -4.43 -10.68 13.17
C ARG A 334 -3.84 -9.56 14.03
N LEU A 335 -2.70 -9.01 13.62
CA LEU A 335 -2.06 -7.92 14.36
C LEU A 335 -2.83 -6.60 14.24
N LEU A 336 -3.38 -6.31 13.05
CA LEU A 336 -4.27 -5.17 12.83
C LEU A 336 -5.53 -5.28 13.69
N LYS A 337 -6.23 -6.43 13.63
CA LYS A 337 -7.40 -6.75 14.49
C LYS A 337 -7.07 -6.57 15.97
N GLY A 338 -5.95 -7.12 16.42
CA GLY A 338 -5.48 -6.96 17.81
C GLY A 338 -5.22 -5.51 18.21
N ARG A 339 -4.68 -4.69 17.30
CA ARG A 339 -4.46 -3.26 17.55
C ARG A 339 -5.78 -2.49 17.62
N ARG A 340 -6.73 -2.77 16.73
CA ARG A 340 -8.07 -2.15 16.73
C ARG A 340 -8.82 -2.44 18.03
N GLU A 341 -8.85 -3.70 18.46
CA GLU A 341 -9.47 -4.12 19.72
C GLU A 341 -8.81 -3.46 20.94
N GLU A 342 -7.49 -3.30 20.93
CA GLU A 342 -6.75 -2.59 21.98
C GLU A 342 -7.18 -1.11 22.06
N VAL A 343 -7.24 -0.42 20.91
CA VAL A 343 -7.66 0.99 20.84
C VAL A 343 -9.08 1.17 21.36
N GLN A 344 -10.03 0.33 20.92
CA GLN A 344 -11.43 0.38 21.38
C GLN A 344 -11.55 0.17 22.90
N ARG A 345 -10.77 -0.75 23.45
CA ARG A 345 -10.75 -1.04 24.90
C ARG A 345 -10.21 0.14 25.70
N LEU A 346 -9.10 0.74 25.24
CA LEU A 346 -8.49 1.90 25.90
C LEU A 346 -9.38 3.14 25.83
N ALA A 347 -10.04 3.37 24.69
CA ALA A 347 -11.01 4.46 24.53
C ALA A 347 -12.20 4.32 25.50
N SER A 348 -12.71 3.10 25.67
CA SER A 348 -13.82 2.81 26.58
C SER A 348 -13.42 2.90 28.06
N GLY A 349 -12.18 2.54 28.39
CA GLY A 349 -11.65 2.60 29.76
C GLY A 349 -11.33 4.02 30.27
N GLY A 350 -11.03 4.96 29.37
CA GLY A 350 -10.74 6.35 29.72
C GLY A 350 -11.98 7.15 30.18
N ALA A 351 -13.17 6.77 29.74
CA ALA A 351 -14.42 7.47 30.07
C ALA A 351 -14.93 7.23 31.51
N GLY A 352 -14.41 6.20 32.20
CA GLY A 352 -14.85 5.80 33.54
C GLY A 352 -14.12 6.47 34.72
N GLY A 353 -13.14 7.35 34.46
CA GLY A 353 -12.26 7.92 35.48
C GLY A 353 -12.52 9.38 35.89
N MET A 354 -13.57 10.02 35.35
CA MET A 354 -13.90 11.44 35.61
C MET A 354 -15.26 11.66 36.29
N SER A 355 -15.85 10.65 36.93
CA SER A 355 -17.09 10.80 37.71
C SER A 355 -16.83 11.02 39.20
#